data_AF-A0A1I2QMJ0-F1
#
_entry.id   AF-A0A1I2QMJ0-F1
#
_cell.length_a   1.000
_cell.length_b   1.000
_cell.length_c   1.000
_cell.angle_alpha   90.00
_cell.angle_beta   90.00
_cell.angle_gamma   90.00
#
_symmetry.space_group_name_H-M   'P 1'
#
loop_
_entity.id
_entity.type
_entity.pdbx_description
1 polymer ?
#
loop_
_entity_poly.entity_id
_entity_poly.type
_entity_poly.pdbx_seq_one_letter_code
_entity_poly.pdbx_strand_id
1 'polypeptide(L)' 'MLAAIVFVATSGCTWKQLPPAFGPSGPTAHRRFSEWSRARVWAKLHRLVLDELGARGDLDWSRCAIDSVNMRALKGGT' A
#
# COMPACT_ATOMS: atom_id res chain seq x y z
N MET A 1 6.89 1.37 9.30
CA MET A 1 5.41 1.43 9.11
C MET A 1 5.03 1.54 7.63
N LEU A 2 5.36 2.64 6.92
CA LEU A 2 5.07 2.78 5.48
C LEU A 2 5.72 1.64 4.66
N ALA A 3 7.00 1.34 4.90
CA ALA A 3 7.70 0.25 4.23
C ALA A 3 7.01 -1.13 4.37
N ALA A 4 6.44 -1.43 5.55
CA ALA A 4 5.70 -2.67 5.76
C ALA A 4 4.40 -2.74 4.95
N ILE A 5 3.69 -1.62 4.87
CA ILE A 5 2.44 -1.51 4.11
C ILE A 5 2.72 -1.59 2.61
N VAL A 6 3.76 -0.89 2.14
CA VAL A 6 4.21 -0.95 0.74
C VAL A 6 4.65 -2.36 0.39
N PHE A 7 5.46 -3.01 1.24
CA PHE A 7 5.90 -4.38 1.00
C PHE A 7 4.73 -5.34 0.82
N VAL A 8 3.74 -5.30 1.72
CA VAL A 8 2.53 -6.13 1.62
C VAL A 8 1.74 -5.82 0.34
N ALA A 9 1.62 -4.54 -0.02
CA ALA A 9 0.91 -4.11 -1.21
C ALA A 9 1.61 -4.52 -2.52
N THR A 10 2.94 -4.50 -2.57
CA THR A 10 3.72 -4.83 -3.77
C THR A 10 4.00 -6.33 -3.91
N SER A 11 4.13 -7.05 -2.79
CA SER A 11 4.40 -8.50 -2.79
C SER A 11 3.14 -9.36 -2.86
N GLY A 12 1.97 -8.78 -2.56
CA GLY A 12 0.71 -9.51 -2.48
C GLY A 12 0.63 -10.50 -1.32
N CYS A 13 1.61 -10.50 -0.40
CA CYS A 13 1.59 -11.38 0.76
C CYS A 13 0.50 -10.96 1.75
N THR A 14 0.04 -11.89 2.59
CA THR A 14 -0.90 -11.51 3.65
C THR A 14 -0.22 -10.69 4.74
N TRP A 15 -0.97 -9.87 5.49
CA TRP A 15 -0.44 -9.15 6.66
C TRP A 15 0.20 -10.07 7.70
N LYS A 16 -0.22 -11.34 7.79
CA LYS A 16 0.36 -12.35 8.70
C LYS A 16 1.75 -12.80 8.26
N GLN A 17 2.06 -12.69 6.97
CA GLN A 17 3.35 -13.05 6.39
C GLN A 17 4.34 -11.88 6.37
N LEU A 18 3.98 -10.73 6.96
CA LEU A 18 4.86 -9.59 7.06
C LEU A 18 6.12 -9.97 7.86
N PRO A 19 7.33 -9.81 7.28
CA PRO A 19 8.56 -10.12 7.99
C PRO A 19 8.71 -9.27 9.27
N PRO A 20 9.16 -9.86 10.39
CA PRO A 20 9.35 -9.12 11.64
C PRO A 20 10.42 -8.02 11.54
N ALA A 21 11.32 -8.11 10.55
CA ALA A 21 12.36 -7.12 10.27
C ALA A 21 11.82 -5.70 10.01
N PHE A 22 10.54 -5.57 9.61
CA PHE A 22 9.95 -4.25 9.37
C PHE A 22 9.61 -3.49 10.65
N GLY A 23 9.52 -4.18 11.81
CA GLY A 23 9.16 -3.61 13.10
C GLY A 23 7.70 -3.84 13.53
N PRO A 24 6.68 -3.32 12.82
CA PRO A 24 5.30 -3.47 13.26
C PRO A 24 4.78 -4.88 12.95
N SER A 25 3.93 -5.39 13.84
CA SER A 25 3.17 -6.60 13.57
C SER A 25 2.17 -6.39 12.43
N GLY A 26 1.86 -7.45 11.69
CA GLY A 26 0.87 -7.45 10.61
C GLY A 26 -0.44 -6.73 10.94
N PRO A 27 -1.09 -7.01 12.08
CA PRO A 27 -2.31 -6.30 12.51
C PRO A 27 -2.12 -4.79 12.72
N THR A 28 -0.95 -4.38 13.23
CA THR A 28 -0.62 -2.96 13.44
C THR A 28 -0.47 -2.24 12.10
N ALA A 29 0.22 -2.86 11.15
CA ALA A 29 0.36 -2.34 9.79
C ALA A 29 -0.99 -2.25 9.07
N HIS A 30 -1.85 -3.27 9.20
CA HIS A 30 -3.19 -3.30 8.61
C HIS A 30 -4.12 -2.22 9.19
N ARG A 31 -4.13 -2.03 10.52
CA ARG A 31 -4.89 -0.94 11.17
C ARG A 31 -4.46 0.41 10.61
N ARG A 32 -3.15 0.63 10.50
CA ARG A 32 -2.62 1.88 9.96
C ARG A 32 -2.97 2.07 8.48
N PHE A 33 -2.90 1.02 7.67
CA PHE A 33 -3.36 1.04 6.29
C PHE A 33 -4.84 1.44 6.19
N SER A 34 -5.68 0.92 7.09
CA SER A 34 -7.12 1.23 7.13
C SER A 34 -7.39 2.68 7.52
N GLU A 35 -6.68 3.21 8.53
CA GLU A 35 -6.75 4.62 8.93
C GLU A 35 -6.35 5.55 7.77
N TRP A 36 -5.25 5.24 7.10
CA TRP A 36 -4.74 6.02 5.97
C TRP A 36 -5.66 5.98 4.76
N SER A 37 -6.28 4.83 4.51
CA SER A 37 -7.30 4.68 3.47
C SER A 37 -8.53 5.55 3.75
N ARG A 38 -9.01 5.58 5.00
CA ARG A 38 -10.11 6.48 5.41
C ARG A 38 -9.73 7.95 5.29
N ALA A 39 -8.50 8.29 5.66
CA ALA A 39 -7.96 9.64 5.58
C ALA A 39 -7.49 10.05 4.17
N ARG A 40 -7.70 9.21 3.14
CA ARG A 40 -7.29 9.45 1.74
C ARG A 40 -5.79 9.76 1.59
N VAL A 41 -4.95 9.27 2.50
CA VAL A 41 -3.49 9.52 2.51
C VAL A 41 -2.83 8.98 1.24
N TRP A 42 -3.30 7.85 0.72
CA TRP A 42 -2.79 7.26 -0.53
C TRP A 42 -2.93 8.20 -1.73
N ALA A 43 -4.01 8.97 -1.81
CA ALA A 43 -4.20 9.93 -2.90
C ALA A 43 -3.18 11.08 -2.82
N LYS A 44 -2.86 11.55 -1.60
CA LYS A 44 -1.83 12.57 -1.38
C LYS A 44 -0.43 12.02 -1.65
N LEU A 45 -0.15 10.80 -1.19
CA LEU A 45 1.12 10.13 -1.45
C LEU A 45 1.33 9.93 -2.96
N HIS A 46 0.29 9.48 -3.67
CA HIS A 46 0.33 9.34 -5.12
C HIS A 46 0.63 10.66 -5.82
N ARG A 47 0.03 11.77 -5.37
CA ARG A 47 0.33 13.10 -5.92
C ARG A 47 1.78 13.51 -5.68
N LEU A 48 2.32 13.29 -4.47
CA LEU A 48 3.71 13.60 -4.15
C LEU A 48 4.70 12.76 -4.96
N VAL A 49 4.40 11.48 -5.12
CA VAL A 49 5.20 10.54 -5.93
C VAL A 49 5.15 10.95 -7.40
N LEU A 50 3.97 11.32 -7.92
CA LEU A 50 3.81 11.84 -9.27
C LEU A 50 4.51 13.19 -9.49
N ASP A 51 4.52 14.10 -8.51
CA ASP A 51 5.26 15.37 -8.63
C ASP A 51 6.78 15.11 -8.68
N GLU A 52 7.31 14.27 -7.79
CA GLU A 52 8.73 13.94 -7.74
C GLU A 52 9.18 13.14 -8.98
N LEU A 53 8.32 12.28 -9.51
CA LEU A 53 8.63 11.46 -10.69
C LEU A 53 8.31 12.16 -12.00
N GLY A 54 7.31 13.04 -12.02
CA GLY A 54 7.07 13.98 -13.11
C GLY A 54 8.26 14.92 -13.29
N ALA A 55 8.94 15.28 -12.21
CA ALA A 55 10.22 15.98 -12.26
C ALA A 55 11.39 15.12 -12.80
N ARG A 56 11.26 13.78 -12.77
CA ARG A 56 12.31 12.82 -13.17
C ARG A 56 12.01 12.07 -14.48
N GLY A 57 10.84 12.26 -15.08
CA GLY A 57 10.48 11.76 -16.42
C GLY A 57 10.28 10.25 -16.56
N ASP A 58 10.15 9.53 -15.45
CA ASP A 58 10.22 8.07 -15.44
C ASP A 58 9.09 7.52 -14.56
N LEU A 59 8.00 6.97 -15.15
CA LEU A 59 7.37 5.75 -14.63
C LEU A 59 6.06 5.30 -15.33
N ASP A 60 6.00 3.99 -15.57
CA ASP A 60 4.80 3.19 -15.83
C ASP A 60 4.17 2.73 -14.51
N TRP A 61 3.23 3.53 -13.98
CA TRP A 61 2.51 3.28 -12.73
C TRP A 61 1.20 2.49 -12.90
N SER A 62 0.83 2.18 -14.14
CA SER A 62 -0.49 1.68 -14.51
C SER A 62 -0.80 0.31 -13.92
N ARG A 63 0.24 -0.53 -13.74
CA ARG A 63 0.09 -1.89 -13.18
C ARG A 63 0.06 -1.93 -11.64
N CYS A 64 0.89 -1.15 -10.95
CA CYS A 64 1.00 -1.24 -9.49
C CYS A 64 -0.17 -0.57 -8.73
N ALA A 65 -0.72 0.52 -9.26
CA ALA A 65 -1.82 1.24 -8.60
C ALA A 65 -3.16 0.47 -8.67
N ILE A 66 -3.38 -0.29 -9.75
CA ILE A 66 -4.62 -1.02 -10.00
C ILE A 66 -4.76 -2.23 -9.05
N ASP A 67 -3.67 -2.94 -8.73
CA ASP A 67 -3.72 -4.05 -7.78
C ASP A 67 -4.00 -3.60 -6.33
N SER A 68 -3.60 -2.39 -5.96
CA SER A 68 -3.81 -1.83 -4.61
C SER A 68 -5.28 -1.46 -4.31
N VAL A 69 -6.08 -1.16 -5.34
CA VAL A 69 -7.52 -0.92 -5.19
C VAL A 69 -8.35 -2.19 -5.37
N ASN A 70 -7.84 -3.18 -6.11
CA ASN A 70 -8.55 -4.43 -6.39
C ASN A 70 -8.58 -5.40 -5.19
N MET A 71 -7.68 -5.23 -4.22
CA MET A 71 -7.70 -5.98 -2.95
C MET A 71 -8.93 -5.67 -2.06
N ARG A 72 -9.84 -4.78 -2.51
CA ARG A 72 -11.11 -4.46 -1.84
C ARG A 72 -12.28 -5.36 -2.23
N ALA A 73 -12.09 -6.41 -3.04
CA ALA A 73 -13.18 -7.31 -3.45
C ALA A 73 -13.02 -8.79 -3.06
N LEU A 74 -11.88 -9.24 -2.50
CA LEU A 74 -11.66 -10.67 -2.21
C LEU A 74 -11.63 -11.01 -0.71
N LYS A 75 -12.67 -10.61 0.04
CA LYS A 75 -13.01 -11.30 1.31
C LYS A 75 -14.47 -11.09 1.75
N GLY A 76 -15.41 -11.34 0.83
CA GLY A 76 -16.74 -11.83 1.21
C GLY A 76 -16.63 -13.34 1.31
N GLY A 77 -16.45 -13.85 2.52
CA GLY A 77 -16.24 -15.27 2.79
C GLY A 77 -16.81 -15.63 4.15
N THR A 78 -18.12 -15.48 4.30
CA THR A 78 -19.04 -16.46 4.88
C THR A 78 -20.43 -16.12 4.35
#